data_AF-A0A8T4Y3M4-F1
#
_entry.id   AF-A0A8T4Y3M4-F1
#
_cell.length_a   1.000
_cell.length_b   1.000
_cell.length_c   1.000
_cell.angle_alpha   90.00
_cell.angle_beta   90.00
_cell.angle_gamma   90.00
#
_symmetry.space_group_name_H-M   'P 1'
#
loop_
_entity.id
_entity.type
_entity.pdbx_description
1 polymer ?
#
loop_
_entity_poly.entity_id
_entity_poly.type
_entity_poly.pdbx_seq_one_letter_code
_entity_poly.pdbx_strand_id
1 'polypeptide(L)' 'MKNRGGVSTPYSKGFRRKTRKLLRLRRRESPLKVTSILREYRLNEPVVVDINPSIHKGMPHKRYHGRVGVVVEKLYKLL' A
#
# COMPACT_ATOMS: atom_id res chain seq x y z
N MET A 1 -25.36 -5.06 28.96
CA MET A 1 -24.06 -5.51 29.51
C MET A 1 -22.93 -4.81 28.77
N LYS A 2 -22.26 -3.83 29.40
CA LYS A 2 -21.06 -3.16 28.87
C LYS A 2 -19.86 -3.85 29.48
N ASN A 3 -19.19 -4.73 28.73
CA ASN A 3 -17.92 -5.31 29.16
C ASN A 3 -16.84 -4.24 29.02
N ARG A 4 -16.45 -3.69 30.18
CA ARG A 4 -15.30 -2.81 30.37
C ARG A 4 -14.04 -3.68 30.41
N GLY A 5 -13.02 -3.34 29.61
CA GLY A 5 -11.62 -3.66 29.96
C GLY A 5 -10.90 -4.86 29.30
N GLY A 6 -11.38 -5.45 28.20
CA GLY A 6 -10.62 -6.47 27.45
C GLY A 6 -10.10 -5.92 26.11
N VAL A 7 -8.83 -6.18 25.76
CA VAL A 7 -8.28 -5.82 24.43
C VAL A 7 -9.13 -6.52 23.36
N SER A 8 -9.99 -5.77 22.66
CA SER A 8 -10.88 -6.32 21.65
C SER A 8 -10.04 -6.81 20.46
N THR A 9 -9.67 -8.09 20.46
CA THR A 9 -8.97 -8.66 19.31
C THR A 9 -9.88 -8.57 18.09
N PRO A 10 -9.35 -8.17 16.93
CA PRO A 10 -10.14 -8.10 15.72
C PRO A 10 -10.76 -9.45 15.36
N TYR A 11 -12.04 -9.47 15.00
CA TYR A 11 -12.70 -10.66 14.46
C TYR A 11 -12.00 -11.18 13.19
N SER A 12 -11.59 -10.28 12.29
CA SER A 12 -10.82 -10.62 11.08
C SER A 12 -9.39 -10.09 11.12
N LYS A 13 -8.42 -10.85 10.60
CA LYS A 13 -6.99 -10.48 10.51
C LYS A 13 -6.47 -10.37 9.07
N GLY A 14 -7.37 -10.32 8.09
CA GLY A 14 -7.01 -10.31 6.67
C GLY A 14 -6.25 -9.06 6.20
N PHE A 15 -5.56 -9.22 5.07
CA PHE A 15 -4.74 -8.19 4.41
C PHE A 15 -5.51 -6.88 4.17
N ARG A 16 -6.76 -6.97 3.71
CA ARG A 16 -7.65 -5.82 3.42
C ARG A 16 -8.55 -5.38 4.59
N ARG A 17 -8.29 -5.83 5.82
CA ARG A 17 -9.06 -5.34 6.99
C ARG A 17 -8.91 -3.82 7.16
N LYS A 18 -10.03 -3.12 7.42
CA LYS A 18 -10.08 -1.67 7.71
C LYS A 18 -9.49 -0.77 6.62
N THR A 19 -9.43 -1.23 5.36
CA THR A 19 -8.85 -0.45 4.25
C THR A 19 -9.90 0.29 3.39
N ARG A 20 -11.19 0.29 3.77
CA ARG A 20 -12.26 0.84 2.94
C ARG A 20 -12.00 2.26 2.44
N LYS A 21 -11.41 3.13 3.28
CA LYS A 21 -11.04 4.50 2.87
C LYS A 21 -9.69 4.56 2.15
N LEU A 22 -8.74 3.72 2.55
CA LEU A 22 -7.37 3.69 2.03
C LEU A 22 -7.32 3.17 0.60
N LEU A 23 -8.01 2.06 0.32
CA LEU A 23 -8.06 1.44 -1.02
C LEU A 23 -9.25 1.93 -1.85
N ARG A 24 -9.74 3.15 -1.59
CA ARG A 24 -10.82 3.76 -2.38
C ARG A 24 -10.21 4.74 -3.37
N LEU A 25 -10.34 4.44 -4.65
CA LEU A 25 -10.04 5.41 -5.71
C LEU A 25 -11.04 6.57 -5.66
N ARG A 26 -10.57 7.81 -5.71
CA ARG A 26 -11.46 8.97 -5.77
C ARG A 26 -11.99 9.14 -7.19
N ARG A 27 -13.23 9.62 -7.33
CA ARG A 27 -13.91 9.78 -8.64
C ARG A 27 -13.11 10.64 -9.64
N ARG A 28 -12.34 11.61 -9.14
CA ARG A 28 -11.56 12.55 -9.97
C ARG A 28 -10.11 12.09 -10.22
N GLU A 29 -9.68 11.00 -9.60
CA GLU A 29 -8.33 10.48 -9.78
C GLU A 29 -8.31 9.50 -10.94
N SER A 30 -7.37 9.70 -11.88
CA SER A 30 -7.14 8.71 -12.93
C SER A 30 -6.64 7.40 -12.30
N PRO A 31 -7.19 6.23 -12.67
CA PRO A 31 -6.79 4.93 -12.14
C PRO A 31 -5.28 4.67 -12.28
N LEU A 32 -4.69 5.11 -13.39
CA LEU A 32 -3.29 4.87 -13.72
C LEU A 32 -2.71 6.10 -14.41
N LYS A 33 -1.49 6.47 -14.01
CA LYS A 33 -0.67 7.47 -14.69
C LYS A 33 0.50 6.75 -15.36
N VAL A 34 0.70 6.97 -16.65
CA VAL A 34 1.82 6.36 -17.39
C VAL A 34 3.16 6.71 -16.75
N THR A 35 3.29 7.95 -16.28
CA THR A 35 4.48 8.46 -15.59
C THR A 35 4.84 7.67 -14.32
N SER A 36 3.86 7.15 -13.58
CA SER A 36 4.14 6.33 -12.38
C SER A 36 4.68 4.94 -12.71
N ILE A 37 4.33 4.40 -13.88
CA ILE A 37 4.77 3.06 -14.31
C ILE A 37 6.18 3.12 -14.88
N LEU A 38 6.47 4.17 -15.66
CA LEU A 38 7.77 4.38 -16.31
C LEU A 38 8.80 5.07 -15.41
N ARG A 39 8.48 5.32 -14.14
CA ARG A 39 9.41 5.98 -13.22
C ARG A 39 10.61 5.07 -12.95
N GLU A 40 11.79 5.56 -13.27
CA GLU A 40 13.06 4.95 -12.87
C GLU A 40 13.39 5.31 -11.43
N TYR A 41 13.92 4.34 -10.69
CA TYR A 41 14.36 4.51 -9.30
C TYR A 41 15.86 4.25 -9.22
N ARG A 42 16.57 5.10 -8.51
CA ARG A 42 18.01 4.95 -8.27
C ARG A 42 18.26 4.26 -6.94
N LEU A 43 19.40 3.59 -6.82
CA LEU A 43 19.86 3.06 -5.54
C LEU A 43 20.03 4.20 -4.53
N ASN A 44 19.70 3.94 -3.27
CA ASN A 44 19.70 4.90 -2.17
C ASN A 44 18.74 6.09 -2.31
N GLU A 45 17.83 6.08 -3.30
CA GLU A 45 16.79 7.11 -3.41
C GLU A 45 15.72 6.93 -2.31
N PRO A 46 15.36 8.00 -1.57
CA PRO A 46 14.26 7.94 -0.63
C PRO A 46 12.93 7.93 -1.38
N VAL A 47 12.08 6.94 -1.07
CA VAL A 47 10.78 6.72 -1.73
C VAL A 47 9.67 6.57 -0.72
N VAL A 48 8.45 6.95 -1.10
CA VAL A 48 7.25 6.75 -0.29
C VAL A 48 6.50 5.54 -0.80
N VAL A 49 6.09 4.66 0.11
CA VAL A 49 5.20 3.55 -0.22
C VAL A 49 3.76 4.07 -0.31
N ASP A 50 3.36 4.44 -1.52
CA ASP A 50 1.99 4.83 -1.84
C ASP A 50 1.24 3.69 -2.55
N ILE A 51 0.02 3.41 -2.11
CA ILE A 51 -0.76 2.28 -2.63
C ILE A 51 -1.76 2.81 -3.64
N ASN A 52 -1.57 2.47 -4.91
CA ASN A 52 -2.59 2.67 -5.93
C ASN A 52 -3.65 1.56 -5.87
N PRO A 53 -4.94 1.85 -5.56
CA PRO A 53 -5.99 0.84 -5.47
C PRO A 53 -6.30 0.12 -6.79
N SER A 54 -5.97 0.72 -7.94
CA SER A 54 -6.21 0.15 -9.27
C SER A 54 -5.20 -0.91 -9.69
N ILE A 55 -4.03 -0.99 -9.03
CA ILE A 55 -2.98 -1.96 -9.32
C ILE A 55 -3.00 -3.05 -8.24
N HIS A 56 -3.39 -4.26 -8.61
CA HIS A 56 -3.43 -5.39 -7.66
C HIS A 56 -2.10 -6.15 -7.56
N LYS A 57 -1.30 -6.17 -8.64
CA LYS A 57 -0.02 -6.88 -8.68
C LYS A 57 1.06 -6.06 -7.96
N GLY A 58 1.89 -6.72 -7.15
CA GLY A 58 2.99 -6.07 -6.42
C GLY A 58 2.55 -5.12 -5.30
N MET A 59 1.27 -5.12 -4.93
CA MET A 59 0.75 -4.22 -3.89
C MET A 59 1.27 -4.62 -2.50
N PRO A 60 1.84 -3.68 -1.73
CA PRO A 60 2.36 -3.94 -0.39
C PRO A 60 1.24 -4.05 0.65
N HIS A 61 1.56 -4.59 1.82
CA HIS A 61 0.62 -4.60 2.96
C HIS A 61 0.30 -3.18 3.42
N LYS A 62 -0.97 -2.90 3.71
CA LYS A 62 -1.48 -1.58 4.15
C LYS A 62 -0.71 -0.92 5.30
N ARG A 63 0.00 -1.72 6.12
CA ARG A 63 0.81 -1.24 7.25
C ARG A 63 1.94 -0.32 6.79
N TYR A 64 2.41 -0.49 5.55
CA TYR A 64 3.52 0.27 4.99
C TYR A 64 3.07 1.51 4.22
N HIS A 65 1.77 1.67 3.97
CA HIS A 65 1.27 2.85 3.27
C HIS A 65 1.68 4.14 3.99
N GLY A 66 2.25 5.09 3.24
CA GLY A 66 2.77 6.36 3.73
C GLY A 66 4.12 6.28 4.46
N ARG A 67 4.75 5.10 4.53
CA ARG A 67 6.11 4.97 5.05
C ARG A 67 7.12 5.42 3.99
N VAL A 68 8.19 6.05 4.46
CA VAL A 68 9.37 6.36 3.66
C VAL A 68 10.35 5.19 3.78
N GLY A 69 10.92 4.77 2.66
CA GLY A 69 11.97 3.76 2.59
C GLY A 69 13.10 4.24 1.67
N VAL A 70 14.15 3.44 1.59
CA VAL A 70 15.30 3.68 0.72
C VAL A 70 15.39 2.51 -0.27
N VAL A 71 15.61 2.81 -1.54
CA VAL A 71 15.75 1.78 -2.59
C VAL A 71 17.09 1.07 -2.40
N VAL A 72 17.04 -0.21 -2.00
CA VAL A 72 18.25 -1.02 -1.79
C VAL A 72 18.62 -1.81 -3.04
N GLU A 73 17.63 -2.29 -3.79
CA GLU A 73 17.85 -3.12 -4.97
C GLU A 73 16.62 -3.08 -5.89
N LYS A 74 16.85 -3.34 -7.19
CA LYS A 74 15.77 -3.57 -8.16
C LYS A 74 15.81 -5.03 -8.61
N LEU A 75 14.94 -5.83 -8.02
CA LEU A 75 14.75 -7.21 -8.42
C LEU A 75 13.93 -7.25 -9.71
N TYR A 76 14.59 -7.52 -10.83
CA TYR A 76 13.88 -7.93 -12.04
C TYR A 76 13.32 -9.31 -11.77
N LYS A 77 11.99 -9.45 -11.93
CA LYS A 77 11.41 -10.78 -11.96
C LYS A 77 11.87 -11.41 -13.28
N LEU A 78 12.94 -12.19 -13.24
CA LEU A 78 13.25 -13.14 -14.30
C LEU A 78 12.02 -14.05 -14.44
N LEU A 79 11.56 -14.21 -15.67
CA LEU A 79 10.55 -15.20 -16.02
C LEU A 79 11.01 -16.59 -15.58
#